data_AF-F7XHM0-F1
#
_entry.id   AF-F7XHM0-F1
#
_cell.length_a   1.000
_cell.length_b   1.000
_cell.length_c   1.000
_cell.angle_alpha   90.00
_cell.angle_beta   90.00
_cell.angle_gamma   90.00
#
_symmetry.space_group_name_H-M   'P 1'
#
loop_
_entity.id
_entity.type
_entity.pdbx_description
1 polymer ?
#
loop_
_entity_poly.entity_id
_entity_poly.type
_entity_poly.pdbx_seq_one_letter_code
_entity_poly.pdbx_strand_id
1 'polypeptide(L)'
;MVSFGWKYDFDTETVRRIDAIPPLLLPLRQLAADFAGLPAEGLQQALVTEYDVGAPIGWHRDKAVFGDVVGISLLTSCTFRLRRKRAGRWERTSVILEPGSAYLLSGAARSEWEHSIPPVERLRYSVTFRELRSGIGAGGRA
;
A
#
# COMPACT_ATOMS: atom_id res chain seq x y z
N MET A 1 -0.62 -4.80 -12.02
CA MET A 1 -0.30 -5.04 -10.58
C MET A 1 -0.51 -6.52 -10.26
N VAL A 2 0.28 -7.07 -9.34
CA VAL A 2 0.16 -8.46 -8.87
C VAL A 2 0.16 -8.47 -7.35
N SER A 3 -0.76 -9.23 -6.76
CA SER A 3 -0.93 -9.34 -5.30
C SER A 3 -0.48 -10.72 -4.82
N PHE A 4 0.06 -10.79 -3.62
CA PHE A 4 0.44 -12.02 -2.92
C PHE A 4 0.01 -11.97 -1.45
N GLY A 5 -0.08 -13.15 -0.82
CA GLY A 5 -0.50 -13.37 0.56
C GLY A 5 -2.02 -13.28 0.71
N TRP A 6 -2.55 -12.07 0.71
CA TRP A 6 -3.98 -11.81 0.81
C TRP A 6 -4.44 -10.89 -0.32
N LYS A 7 -5.72 -10.99 -0.69
CA LYS A 7 -6.36 -10.09 -1.67
C LYS A 7 -7.74 -9.71 -1.16
N TYR A 8 -8.11 -8.45 -1.38
CA TYR A 8 -9.48 -8.00 -1.20
C TYR A 8 -10.31 -8.43 -2.41
N ASP A 9 -11.38 -9.14 -2.14
CA ASP A 9 -12.36 -9.61 -3.09
C ASP A 9 -13.52 -8.60 -3.14
N PHE A 10 -13.78 -8.03 -4.33
CA PHE A 10 -14.76 -6.96 -4.47
C PHE A 10 -16.20 -7.47 -4.52
N ASP A 11 -16.40 -8.72 -4.93
CA ASP A 11 -17.74 -9.31 -5.06
C ASP A 11 -18.29 -9.70 -3.68
N THR A 12 -17.40 -10.17 -2.81
CA THR A 12 -17.77 -10.63 -1.45
C THR A 12 -17.45 -9.61 -0.36
N GLU A 13 -16.78 -8.51 -0.70
CA GLU A 13 -16.24 -7.53 0.25
C GLU A 13 -15.37 -8.14 1.37
N THR A 14 -14.73 -9.28 1.08
CA THR A 14 -13.90 -10.01 2.05
C THR A 14 -12.43 -10.00 1.66
N VAL A 15 -11.56 -10.30 2.63
CA VAL A 15 -10.17 -10.64 2.34
C VAL A 15 -10.03 -12.15 2.26
N ARG A 16 -9.41 -12.63 1.19
CA ARG A 16 -9.09 -14.05 1.02
C ARG A 16 -7.60 -14.25 0.86
N ARG A 17 -7.13 -15.39 1.35
CA ARG A 17 -5.76 -15.85 1.12
C ARG A 17 -5.60 -16.22 -0.35
N ILE A 18 -4.47 -15.85 -0.93
CA ILE A 18 -4.06 -16.19 -2.30
C ILE A 18 -2.67 -16.80 -2.26
N ASP A 19 -1.99 -16.87 -3.41
CA ASP A 19 -0.60 -17.34 -3.49
C ASP A 19 0.26 -16.67 -2.44
N ALA A 20 1.10 -17.46 -1.76
CA ALA A 20 1.95 -16.96 -0.70
C ALA A 20 2.88 -15.84 -1.21
N ILE A 21 3.32 -14.96 -0.30
CA ILE A 21 4.36 -13.98 -0.63
C ILE A 21 5.61 -14.75 -1.07
N PRO A 22 6.10 -14.55 -2.30
CA PRO A 22 7.21 -15.33 -2.83
C PRO A 22 8.48 -15.07 -1.99
N PRO A 23 9.37 -16.08 -1.83
CA PRO A 23 10.59 -15.96 -1.02
C PRO A 23 11.43 -14.72 -1.35
N LEU A 24 11.47 -14.31 -2.62
CA LEU A 24 12.18 -13.11 -3.09
C LEU A 24 11.72 -11.82 -2.39
N LEU A 25 10.45 -11.71 -2.00
CA LEU A 25 9.91 -10.51 -1.34
C LEU A 25 10.02 -10.57 0.19
N LEU A 26 10.39 -11.70 0.79
CA LEU A 26 10.45 -11.83 2.25
C LEU A 26 11.54 -10.95 2.90
N PRO A 27 12.76 -10.82 2.34
CA PRO A 27 13.74 -9.86 2.87
C PRO A 27 13.25 -8.42 2.78
N LEU A 28 12.57 -8.07 1.69
CA LEU A 28 12.00 -6.73 1.50
C LEU A 28 10.85 -6.46 2.48
N ARG A 29 10.05 -7.49 2.80
CA ARG A 29 9.02 -7.42 3.84
C ARG A 29 9.63 -7.17 5.21
N GLN A 30 10.77 -7.80 5.52
CA GLN A 30 11.47 -7.56 6.78
C GLN A 30 11.94 -6.11 6.89
N LEU A 31 12.57 -5.57 5.83
CA LEU A 31 12.98 -4.16 5.79
C LEU A 31 11.79 -3.20 5.97
N ALA A 32 10.66 -3.49 5.32
CA ALA A 32 9.44 -2.72 5.46
C ALA A 32 8.90 -2.73 6.89
N ALA A 33 8.91 -3.91 7.53
CA ALA A 33 8.48 -4.11 8.90
C ALA A 33 9.38 -3.37 9.90
N ASP A 34 10.70 -3.51 9.77
CA ASP A 34 11.68 -2.83 10.62
C ASP A 34 11.54 -1.31 10.51
N PHE A 35 11.40 -0.79 9.28
CA PHE A 35 11.15 0.63 9.03
C PHE A 35 9.87 1.14 9.70
N ALA A 36 8.81 0.33 9.70
CA ALA A 36 7.52 0.70 10.27
C ALA A 36 7.38 0.39 11.77
N GLY A 37 8.33 -0.34 12.37
CA GLY A 37 8.21 -0.83 13.74
C GLY A 37 7.10 -1.88 13.90
N LEU A 38 6.83 -2.68 12.86
CA LEU A 38 5.78 -3.70 12.82
C LEU A 38 6.38 -5.11 12.80
N PRO A 39 5.65 -6.15 13.23
CA PRO A 39 6.05 -7.53 12.96
C PRO A 39 5.91 -7.84 11.46
N ALA A 40 6.91 -8.49 10.86
CA ALA A 40 6.91 -8.83 9.44
C ALA A 40 5.75 -9.77 9.06
N GLU A 41 5.32 -10.63 9.98
CA GLU A 41 4.17 -11.52 9.85
C GLU A 41 2.85 -10.75 9.81
N GLY A 42 2.80 -9.53 10.37
CA GLY A 42 1.65 -8.63 10.30
C GLY A 42 1.43 -8.08 8.90
N LEU A 43 2.50 -7.91 8.11
CA LEU A 43 2.48 -7.49 6.71
C LEU A 43 2.09 -8.65 5.79
N GLN A 44 0.80 -8.97 5.80
CA GLN A 44 0.27 -10.19 5.20
C GLN A 44 -0.04 -10.08 3.71
N GLN A 45 -0.18 -8.87 3.16
CA GLN A 45 -0.31 -8.67 1.71
C GLN A 45 0.94 -7.99 1.16
N ALA A 46 1.43 -8.48 0.02
CA ALA A 46 2.40 -7.78 -0.82
C ALA A 46 1.77 -7.47 -2.18
N LEU A 47 1.86 -6.22 -2.64
CA LEU A 47 1.37 -5.77 -3.94
C LEU A 47 2.55 -5.21 -4.74
N VAL A 48 2.83 -5.81 -5.89
CA VAL A 48 3.80 -5.30 -6.86
C VAL A 48 3.05 -4.53 -7.94
N THR A 49 3.35 -3.24 -8.07
CA THR A 49 2.72 -2.37 -9.05
C THR A 49 3.76 -1.81 -10.00
N GLU A 50 3.54 -2.04 -11.29
CA GLU A 50 4.25 -1.41 -12.39
C GLU A 50 3.49 -0.15 -12.81
N TYR A 51 4.23 0.92 -13.05
CA TYR A 51 3.75 2.17 -13.63
C TYR A 51 4.58 2.42 -14.89
N ASP A 52 4.00 2.12 -16.05
CA ASP A 52 4.58 2.50 -17.34
C ASP A 52 4.49 4.01 -17.55
N VAL A 53 5.21 4.54 -18.53
CA VAL A 53 5.20 5.97 -18.89
C VAL A 53 3.75 6.44 -19.11
N GLY A 54 3.38 7.50 -18.39
CA GLY A 54 2.04 8.08 -18.42
C GLY A 54 1.04 7.43 -17.47
N ALA A 55 1.34 6.29 -16.83
CA ALA A 55 0.42 5.58 -15.97
C ALA A 55 0.17 6.34 -14.64
N PRO A 56 -1.08 6.70 -14.31
CA PRO A 56 -1.42 7.31 -13.03
C PRO A 56 -1.98 6.30 -12.03
N ILE A 57 -2.16 6.73 -10.78
CA ILE A 57 -3.16 6.15 -9.87
C ILE A 57 -4.01 7.28 -9.30
N GLY A 58 -5.33 7.16 -9.46
CA GLY A 58 -6.30 8.15 -9.01
C GLY A 58 -6.30 8.33 -7.49
N TRP A 59 -7.01 9.35 -7.02
CA TRP A 59 -7.21 9.57 -5.59
C TRP A 59 -7.97 8.42 -4.96
N HIS A 60 -7.38 7.78 -3.96
CA HIS A 60 -8.00 6.68 -3.24
C HIS A 60 -7.43 6.52 -1.83
N ARG A 61 -8.09 5.71 -1.01
CA ARG A 61 -7.55 5.13 0.23
C ARG A 61 -7.47 3.63 0.05
N ASP A 62 -6.46 2.98 0.63
CA ASP A 62 -6.46 1.52 0.71
C ASP A 62 -7.67 1.06 1.53
N LYS A 63 -8.20 -0.13 1.21
CA LYS A 63 -9.41 -0.68 1.84
C LYS A 63 -9.26 -0.75 3.36
N ALA A 64 -10.34 -0.45 4.10
CA ALA A 64 -10.31 -0.31 5.56
C ALA A 64 -9.96 -1.61 6.30
N VAL A 65 -10.05 -2.76 5.63
CA VAL A 65 -9.60 -4.07 6.13
C VAL A 65 -8.09 -4.12 6.42
N PHE A 66 -7.32 -3.26 5.74
CA PHE A 66 -5.89 -3.14 5.95
C PHE A 66 -5.59 -2.07 7.01
N GLY A 67 -4.65 -2.38 7.91
CA GLY A 67 -4.09 -1.48 8.90
C GLY A 67 -3.06 -0.56 8.26
N ASP A 68 -1.88 -0.52 8.84
CA ASP A 68 -0.75 0.26 8.33
C ASP A 68 -0.28 -0.25 6.95
N VAL A 69 0.21 0.68 6.13
CA VAL A 69 0.63 0.42 4.75
C VAL A 69 2.04 0.96 4.54
N VAL A 70 2.96 0.09 4.13
CA VAL A 70 4.34 0.43 3.83
C VAL A 70 4.57 0.31 2.34
N GLY A 71 5.02 1.37 1.68
CA GLY A 71 5.36 1.34 0.25
C GLY A 71 6.84 1.58 0.02
N ILE A 72 7.42 0.80 -0.89
CA ILE A 72 8.81 0.92 -1.32
C ILE A 72 8.82 1.30 -2.79
N SER A 73 9.55 2.36 -3.15
CA SER A 73 9.64 2.86 -4.52
C SER A 73 10.91 2.36 -5.21
N LEU A 74 10.79 1.94 -6.46
CA LEU A 74 11.89 1.32 -7.22
C LEU A 74 12.02 1.96 -8.61
N LEU A 75 13.25 1.93 -9.13
CA LEU A 75 13.71 2.46 -10.42
C LEU A 75 13.68 3.99 -10.54
N THR A 76 12.52 4.64 -10.49
CA THR A 76 12.40 6.08 -10.75
C THR A 76 11.54 6.79 -9.71
N SER A 77 11.85 8.08 -9.49
CA SER A 77 11.14 8.92 -8.53
C SER A 77 9.72 9.22 -8.97
N CYS A 78 8.80 9.45 -8.03
CA CYS A 78 7.49 10.02 -8.35
C CYS A 78 6.99 11.00 -7.29
N THR A 79 6.11 11.92 -7.72
CA THR A 79 5.35 12.76 -6.79
C THR A 79 4.20 11.95 -6.19
N PHE A 80 4.28 11.65 -4.89
CA PHE A 80 3.21 11.04 -4.13
C PHE A 80 2.39 12.12 -3.44
N ARG A 81 1.13 12.24 -3.85
CA ARG A 81 0.26 13.32 -3.40
C ARG A 81 -0.72 12.79 -2.36
N LEU A 82 -0.92 13.55 -1.29
CA LEU A 82 -1.94 13.28 -0.28
C LEU A 82 -2.95 14.42 -0.24
N ARG A 83 -4.23 14.09 0.00
CA ARG A 83 -5.27 15.08 0.27
C ARG A 83 -6.28 14.57 1.28
N ARG A 84 -6.90 15.47 2.05
CA ARG A 84 -8.13 15.18 2.79
C ARG A 84 -9.09 16.35 2.73
N LYS A 85 -10.38 16.08 2.85
CA LYS A 85 -11.40 17.12 2.93
C LYS A 85 -11.69 17.40 4.41
N ARG A 86 -11.48 18.64 4.85
CA ARG A 86 -11.73 19.09 6.22
C ARG A 86 -12.45 20.43 6.20
N ALA A 87 -13.58 20.53 6.91
CA ALA A 87 -14.41 21.74 6.99
C ALA A 87 -14.72 22.37 5.61
N GLY A 88 -15.09 21.54 4.63
CA GLY A 88 -15.42 21.99 3.27
C GLY A 88 -14.23 22.34 2.38
N ARG A 89 -12.99 22.37 2.90
CA ARG A 89 -11.77 22.67 2.14
C ARG A 89 -10.91 21.42 1.95
N TRP A 90 -10.09 21.43 0.91
CA TRP A 90 -9.09 20.39 0.66
C TRP A 90 -7.75 20.79 1.25
N GLU A 91 -7.25 20.01 2.20
CA GLU A 91 -5.85 20.02 2.61
C GLU A 91 -5.06 19.13 1.64
N ARG A 92 -3.85 19.56 1.24
CA ARG A 92 -2.99 18.83 0.30
C ARG A 92 -1.53 18.91 0.73
N THR A 93 -0.81 17.82 0.55
CA THR A 93 0.65 17.79 0.63
C THR A 93 1.18 16.81 -0.42
N SER A 94 2.44 16.97 -0.80
CA SER A 94 3.12 16.08 -1.75
C SER A 94 4.51 15.77 -1.23
N VAL A 95 4.95 14.55 -1.46
CA VAL A 95 6.31 14.10 -1.18
C VAL A 95 6.91 13.49 -2.44
N ILE A 96 8.21 13.64 -2.63
CA ILE A 96 8.92 12.89 -3.67
C ILE A 96 9.32 11.55 -3.08
N LEU A 97 8.91 10.47 -3.74
CA LEU A 97 9.37 9.13 -3.42
C LEU A 97 10.54 8.79 -4.33
N GLU A 98 11.75 8.87 -3.80
CA GLU A 98 12.98 8.55 -4.52
C GLU A 98 13.13 7.04 -4.78
N PRO A 99 13.89 6.61 -5.80
CA PRO A 99 14.25 5.20 -5.98
C PRO A 99 14.93 4.65 -4.72
N GLY A 100 14.44 3.52 -4.21
CA GLY A 100 14.93 2.89 -2.97
C GLY A 100 14.32 3.47 -1.68
N SER A 101 13.49 4.52 -1.76
CA SER A 101 12.82 5.08 -0.57
C SER A 101 11.66 4.20 -0.09
N ALA A 102 11.39 4.27 1.21
CA ALA A 102 10.22 3.69 1.85
C ALA A 102 9.34 4.80 2.47
N TYR A 103 8.03 4.57 2.50
CA TYR A 103 7.06 5.41 3.22
C TYR A 103 6.09 4.55 4.03
N LEU A 104 5.57 5.12 5.13
CA LEU A 104 4.55 4.52 5.97
C LEU A 104 3.30 5.41 5.96
N LEU A 105 2.15 4.82 5.63
CA LEU A 105 0.85 5.39 5.93
C LEU A 105 0.31 4.71 7.18
N SER A 106 0.27 5.46 8.28
CA SER A 106 -0.33 5.06 9.56
C SER A 106 -1.23 6.15 10.12
N GLY A 107 -2.04 5.80 11.13
CA GLY A 107 -2.93 6.75 11.81
C GLY A 107 -3.82 7.55 10.85
N ALA A 108 -3.86 8.88 11.01
CA ALA A 108 -4.67 9.76 10.17
C ALA A 108 -4.27 9.69 8.69
N ALA A 109 -2.96 9.63 8.37
CA ALA A 109 -2.50 9.53 6.98
C ALA A 109 -3.03 8.28 6.27
N ARG A 110 -3.29 7.21 7.03
CA ARG A 110 -3.89 5.98 6.53
C ARG A 110 -5.42 6.00 6.46
N SER A 111 -6.08 6.60 7.46
CA SER A 111 -7.53 6.52 7.63
C SER A 111 -8.31 7.69 7.01
N GLU A 112 -7.74 8.90 6.98
CA GLU A 112 -8.42 10.13 6.57
C GLU A 112 -7.94 10.68 5.23
N TRP A 113 -6.68 10.42 4.86
CA TRP A 113 -6.08 11.00 3.66
C TRP A 113 -6.19 10.06 2.46
N GLU A 114 -6.67 10.59 1.35
CA GLU A 114 -6.53 9.96 0.04
C GLU A 114 -5.12 10.22 -0.51
N HIS A 115 -4.62 9.30 -1.32
CA HIS A 115 -3.36 9.47 -2.02
C HIS A 115 -3.51 9.17 -3.52
N SER A 116 -2.58 9.72 -4.31
CA SER A 116 -2.50 9.50 -5.75
C SER A 116 -1.08 9.69 -6.27
N ILE A 117 -0.82 9.15 -7.45
CA ILE A 117 0.40 9.40 -8.23
C ILE A 117 -0.07 9.93 -9.59
N PRO A 118 0.38 11.13 -10.02
CA PRO A 118 0.12 11.62 -11.37
C PRO A 118 0.80 10.72 -12.42
N PRO A 119 0.51 10.92 -13.73
CA PRO A 119 1.27 10.26 -14.79
C PRO A 119 2.78 10.34 -14.56
N VAL A 120 3.48 9.20 -14.61
CA VAL A 120 4.94 9.13 -14.43
C VAL A 120 5.66 9.33 -15.76
N GLU A 121 6.86 9.91 -15.74
CA GLU A 121 7.63 10.19 -16.95
C GLU A 121 8.52 9.02 -17.41
N ARG A 122 8.78 8.07 -16.49
CA ARG A 122 9.64 6.91 -16.70
C ARG A 122 9.06 5.71 -15.98
N LEU A 123 9.44 4.50 -16.41
CA LEU A 123 9.05 3.25 -15.77
C LEU A 123 9.38 3.28 -14.28
N ARG A 124 8.37 3.00 -13.47
CA ARG A 124 8.48 2.92 -12.01
C ARG A 124 7.85 1.64 -11.51
N TYR A 125 8.46 1.03 -10.51
CA TYR A 125 7.83 -0.03 -9.73
C TYR A 125 7.62 0.42 -8.29
N SER A 126 6.65 -0.19 -7.63
CA SER A 126 6.57 -0.18 -6.18
C SER A 126 6.20 -1.56 -5.64
N VAL A 127 6.71 -1.85 -4.45
CA VAL A 127 6.22 -2.96 -3.62
C VAL A 127 5.52 -2.36 -2.41
N THR A 128 4.24 -2.65 -2.25
CA THR A 128 3.43 -2.20 -1.11
C THR A 128 3.11 -3.38 -0.22
N PHE A 129 3.49 -3.30 1.04
CA PHE A 129 3.10 -4.23 2.09
C PHE A 129 1.95 -3.65 2.90
N ARG A 130 0.94 -4.47 3.18
CA ARG A 130 -0.21 -4.04 4.00
C ARG A 130 -0.38 -4.95 5.19
N GLU A 131 -0.55 -4.32 6.35
CA GLU A 131 -0.97 -4.98 7.56
C GLU A 131 -2.44 -5.41 7.42
N LEU A 132 -2.78 -6.62 7.84
CA LEU A 132 -4.18 -7.02 7.98
C LEU A 132 -4.67 -6.73 9.40
N ARG A 133 -5.77 -5.98 9.55
CA ARG A 133 -6.32 -5.70 10.87
C ARG A 133 -6.81 -6.99 11.54
N SER A 134 -6.43 -7.19 12.79
CA SER A 134 -6.89 -8.30 13.62
C SER A 134 -8.43 -8.29 13.70
N GLY A 135 -9.06 -9.44 13.45
CA GLY A 135 -10.53 -9.62 13.55
C GLY A 135 -11.29 -9.70 12.22
N ILE A 136 -10.65 -9.45 11.07
CA ILE A 136 -11.29 -9.52 9.74
C ILE A 136 -10.94 -10.86 9.02
N GLY A 137 -10.10 -11.70 9.63
CA GLY A 137 -9.61 -12.98 9.10
C GLY A 137 -10.19 -14.25 9.74
N ALA A 138 -11.18 -14.14 10.62
CA ALA A 138 -11.82 -15.31 11.27
C ALA A 138 -13.32 -15.36 10.97
N GLY A 139 -13.68 -15.27 9.69
CA GLY A 139 -14.96 -15.76 9.17
C GLY A 139 -14.94 -17.28 8.98
N GLY A 140 -14.45 -18.01 9.97
CA GLY A 140 -14.69 -19.44 10.12
C GLY A 140 -15.74 -19.61 11.22
N ARG A 141 -16.98 -19.89 10.84
CA ARG A 141 -17.99 -20.40 11.76
C ARG A 141 -18.52 -21.72 11.23
N ALA A 142 -18.33 -22.73 12.08
CA ALA A 142 -19.06 -24.00 12.22
C ALA A 142 -19.18 -24.90 10.99
#